data_AF-A0A1G3I8Z9-F1
#
_entry.id   AF-A0A1G3I8Z9-F1
#
_cell.length_a   1.000
_cell.length_b   1.000
_cell.length_c   1.000
_cell.angle_alpha   90.00
_cell.angle_beta   90.00
_cell.angle_gamma   90.00
#
_symmetry.space_group_name_H-M   'P 1'
#
loop_
_entity.id
_entity.type
_entity.pdbx_description
1 polymer ?
#
loop_
_entity_poly.entity_id
_entity_poly.type
_entity_poly.pdbx_seq_one_letter_code
_entity_poly.pdbx_strand_id
1 'polypeptide(L)'
;MTAAVIAAPVYAMSSFSAMAAECAEFPQVDWWGPMSHERVTTYVKVKHKGDWADYTEKWERQLALAQGAGGKGTSLVTPNGATIAGPALSEYIGKLQKRIDVTKCLAEEDKKGGAAATPFAPSAADSSSQTGPGAAKAKAAGCTGCHGVDGMSAQPSTPHLAGQREMYMVKRMMEFKKSGEHGVSKPDISTEAEALSFKDIQEISAFFAAQ
;
A
#
# COMPACT_ATOMS: atom_id res chain seq x y z
N MET A 1 57.91 50.66 15.56
CA MET A 1 57.15 49.70 16.36
C MET A 1 55.71 50.18 16.45
N THR A 2 54.80 49.60 15.67
CA THR A 2 53.35 49.64 15.91
C THR A 2 52.73 48.56 15.03
N ALA A 3 52.29 47.48 15.67
CA ALA A 3 51.63 46.36 15.03
C ALA A 3 50.15 46.71 14.80
N ALA A 4 49.66 46.56 13.57
CA ALA A 4 48.24 46.60 13.26
C ALA A 4 47.70 45.17 13.23
N VAL A 5 46.85 44.83 14.20
CA VAL A 5 46.15 43.55 14.26
C VAL A 5 44.94 43.64 13.31
N ILE A 6 45.02 42.98 12.16
CA ILE A 6 43.89 42.84 11.25
C ILE A 6 43.07 41.64 11.72
N ALA A 7 41.90 41.89 12.30
CA ALA A 7 40.91 40.87 12.58
C ALA A 7 40.30 40.38 11.25
N ALA A 8 40.51 39.12 10.91
CA ALA A 8 39.82 38.47 9.81
C ALA A 8 38.36 38.16 10.21
N PRO A 9 37.37 38.35 9.33
CA PRO A 9 36.02 37.94 9.60
C PRO A 9 35.93 36.41 9.56
N VAL A 10 35.38 35.83 10.61
CA VAL A 10 34.97 34.42 10.66
C VAL A 10 33.84 34.26 9.64
N TYR A 11 34.15 33.69 8.48
CA TYR A 11 33.13 33.24 7.55
C TYR A 11 32.36 32.11 8.23
N ALA A 12 31.13 32.39 8.64
CA ALA A 12 30.20 31.37 9.09
C ALA A 12 30.04 30.36 7.95
N MET A 13 30.53 29.14 8.16
CA MET A 13 30.22 28.03 7.27
C MET A 13 28.73 27.76 7.41
N SER A 14 27.95 28.26 6.46
CA SER A 14 26.55 27.92 6.30
C SER A 14 26.43 26.40 6.18
N SER A 15 25.90 25.77 7.22
CA SER A 15 25.45 24.39 7.19
C SER A 15 24.39 24.24 6.11
N PHE A 16 24.77 23.73 4.95
CA PHE A 16 23.81 23.14 4.03
C PHE A 16 23.34 21.84 4.68
N SER A 17 22.25 21.92 5.46
CA SER A 17 21.45 20.74 5.75
C SER A 17 20.98 20.17 4.42
N ALA A 18 21.52 19.01 4.05
CA ALA A 18 20.93 18.18 3.03
C ALA A 18 19.54 17.76 3.54
N MET A 19 18.50 18.48 3.12
CA MET A 19 17.14 17.96 3.25
C MET A 19 17.09 16.71 2.38
N ALA A 20 16.97 15.54 3.02
CA ALA A 20 16.66 14.31 2.32
C ALA A 20 15.32 14.55 1.59
N ALA A 21 15.36 14.60 0.27
CA ALA A 21 14.17 14.87 -0.52
C ALA A 21 13.23 13.66 -0.42
N GLU A 22 12.20 13.79 0.39
CA GLU A 22 11.04 12.89 0.38
C GLU A 22 10.45 12.91 -1.05
N CYS A 23 10.17 11.74 -1.61
CA CYS A 23 9.64 11.63 -2.96
C CYS A 23 8.41 12.50 -3.18
N ALA A 24 8.25 13.12 -4.36
CA ALA A 24 7.08 13.94 -4.63
C ALA A 24 5.76 13.15 -4.49
N GLU A 25 4.65 13.83 -4.22
CA GLU A 25 3.35 13.17 -4.14
C GLU A 25 2.89 12.63 -5.50
N PHE A 26 2.19 11.50 -5.50
CA PHE A 26 1.55 10.98 -6.69
C PHE A 26 0.48 11.95 -7.22
N PRO A 27 0.38 12.15 -8.54
CA PRO A 27 -0.74 12.86 -9.11
C PRO A 27 -2.04 12.08 -8.90
N GLN A 28 -3.13 12.81 -8.63
CA GLN A 28 -4.46 12.24 -8.50
C GLN A 28 -5.15 12.20 -9.87
N VAL A 29 -5.75 11.06 -10.19
CA VAL A 29 -6.52 10.80 -11.42
C VAL A 29 -7.70 9.93 -11.02
N ASP A 30 -8.93 10.34 -11.37
CA ASP A 30 -10.16 9.74 -10.85
C ASP A 30 -10.24 8.21 -11.01
N TRP A 31 -9.76 7.67 -12.14
CA TRP A 31 -9.80 6.24 -12.42
C TRP A 31 -8.55 5.46 -11.94
N TRP A 32 -7.55 6.12 -11.33
CA TRP A 32 -6.43 5.44 -10.68
C TRP A 32 -6.74 5.08 -9.22
N GLY A 33 -7.86 5.57 -8.69
CA GLY A 33 -8.19 5.46 -7.28
C GLY A 33 -7.26 6.31 -6.40
N PRO A 34 -7.35 6.17 -5.06
CA PRO A 34 -6.54 6.97 -4.15
C PRO A 34 -5.07 6.56 -4.24
N MET A 35 -4.23 7.49 -4.70
CA MET A 35 -2.81 7.29 -4.90
C MET A 35 -2.01 7.85 -3.71
N SER A 36 -1.19 7.02 -3.08
CA SER A 36 -0.24 7.41 -2.03
C SER A 36 1.02 6.56 -2.08
N HIS A 37 2.11 7.04 -1.47
CA HIS A 37 3.36 6.27 -1.36
C HIS A 37 3.14 4.93 -0.66
N GLU A 38 2.49 4.94 0.49
CA GLU A 38 2.21 3.73 1.28
C GLU A 38 1.47 2.66 0.45
N ARG A 39 0.41 3.06 -0.27
CA ARG A 39 -0.39 2.14 -1.08
C ARG A 39 0.42 1.53 -2.22
N VAL A 40 1.22 2.35 -2.90
CA VAL A 40 2.06 1.89 -4.01
C VAL A 40 3.17 0.98 -3.50
N THR A 41 3.90 1.38 -2.46
CA THR A 41 4.96 0.58 -1.84
C THR A 41 4.43 -0.77 -1.36
N THR A 42 3.30 -0.78 -0.66
CA THR A 42 2.65 -2.03 -0.21
C THR A 42 2.24 -2.90 -1.39
N TYR A 43 1.67 -2.30 -2.44
CA TYR A 43 1.28 -3.04 -3.64
C TYR A 43 2.49 -3.68 -4.33
N VAL A 44 3.61 -2.94 -4.48
CA VAL A 44 4.83 -3.47 -5.08
C VAL A 44 5.41 -4.60 -4.22
N LYS A 45 5.47 -4.44 -2.91
CA LYS A 45 5.94 -5.50 -1.99
C LYS A 45 5.09 -6.76 -2.08
N VAL A 46 3.76 -6.63 -2.08
CA VAL A 46 2.85 -7.78 -2.04
C VAL A 46 2.63 -8.43 -3.40
N LYS A 47 2.49 -7.64 -4.47
CA LYS A 47 2.13 -8.14 -5.81
C LYS A 47 3.32 -8.34 -6.73
N HIS A 48 4.32 -7.48 -6.61
CA HIS A 48 5.54 -7.53 -7.41
C HIS A 48 6.73 -8.07 -6.61
N LYS A 49 6.53 -8.51 -5.36
CA LYS A 49 7.58 -9.07 -4.49
C LYS A 49 8.76 -8.11 -4.27
N GLY A 50 8.49 -6.81 -4.26
CA GLY A 50 9.52 -5.78 -4.19
C GLY A 50 10.19 -5.46 -5.53
N ASP A 51 9.78 -6.10 -6.63
CA ASP A 51 10.26 -5.76 -7.97
C ASP A 51 9.62 -4.46 -8.47
N TRP A 52 10.31 -3.36 -8.17
CA TRP A 52 9.93 -2.03 -8.63
C TRP A 52 10.07 -1.86 -10.14
N ALA A 53 10.95 -2.62 -10.80
CA ALA A 53 11.16 -2.51 -12.24
C ALA A 53 9.95 -3.09 -13.00
N ASP A 54 9.49 -4.29 -12.60
CA ASP A 54 8.28 -4.91 -13.15
C ASP A 54 7.05 -4.02 -12.97
N TYR A 55 6.89 -3.43 -11.78
CA TYR A 55 5.80 -2.47 -11.53
C TYR A 55 5.88 -1.21 -12.41
N THR A 56 7.08 -0.65 -12.57
CA THR A 56 7.31 0.61 -13.30
C THR A 56 7.12 0.43 -14.80
N GLU A 57 7.52 -0.71 -15.36
CA GLU A 57 7.45 -1.02 -16.80
C GLU A 57 6.00 -0.90 -17.33
N LYS A 58 5.00 -1.29 -16.53
CA LYS A 58 3.58 -1.10 -16.87
C LYS A 58 3.26 0.37 -17.18
N TRP A 59 3.76 1.29 -16.35
CA TRP A 59 3.48 2.72 -16.49
C TRP A 59 4.29 3.35 -17.62
N GLU A 60 5.53 2.92 -17.82
CA GLU A 60 6.36 3.34 -18.94
C GLU A 60 5.74 2.94 -20.29
N ARG A 61 5.18 1.73 -20.41
CA ARG A 61 4.41 1.31 -21.59
C ARG A 61 3.20 2.21 -21.83
N GLN A 62 2.47 2.57 -20.77
CA GLN A 62 1.31 3.47 -20.89
C GLN A 62 1.72 4.89 -21.32
N LEU A 63 2.84 5.40 -20.78
CA LEU A 63 3.41 6.69 -21.19
C LEU A 63 3.78 6.66 -22.68
N ALA A 64 4.46 5.61 -23.14
CA ALA A 64 4.84 5.46 -24.54
C ALA A 64 3.62 5.41 -25.48
N LEU A 65 2.56 4.69 -25.09
CA LEU A 65 1.29 4.67 -25.85
C LEU A 65 0.65 6.07 -25.92
N ALA A 66 0.59 6.77 -24.78
CA ALA A 66 0.01 8.11 -24.72
C ALA A 66 0.82 9.12 -25.54
N GLN A 67 2.16 9.09 -25.45
CA GLN A 67 3.05 9.92 -26.26
C GLN A 67 2.92 9.60 -27.76
N GLY A 68 2.82 8.32 -28.12
CA GLY A 68 2.59 7.89 -29.51
C GLY A 68 1.25 8.39 -30.05
N ALA A 69 0.20 8.38 -29.23
CA ALA A 69 -1.10 8.94 -29.60
C ALA A 69 -1.02 10.47 -29.76
N GLY A 70 -0.36 11.16 -28.82
CA GLY A 70 -0.17 12.61 -28.85
C GLY A 70 0.63 13.09 -30.06
N GLY A 71 1.74 12.42 -30.38
CA GLY A 71 2.57 12.74 -31.54
C GLY A 71 1.87 12.52 -32.89
N LYS A 72 0.89 11.61 -32.94
CA LYS A 72 0.05 11.37 -34.13
C LYS A 72 -1.21 12.23 -34.17
N GLY A 73 -1.48 13.04 -33.14
CA GLY A 73 -2.73 13.78 -33.01
C GLY A 73 -3.97 12.89 -32.84
N THR A 74 -3.79 11.63 -32.43
CA THR A 74 -4.86 10.66 -32.22
C THR A 74 -5.27 10.57 -30.75
N SER A 75 -6.44 10.01 -30.49
CA SER A 75 -6.98 9.85 -29.13
C SER A 75 -6.52 8.55 -28.46
N LEU A 76 -6.52 8.54 -27.12
CA LEU A 76 -6.31 7.36 -26.28
C LEU A 76 -7.63 6.97 -25.60
N VAL A 77 -7.99 5.69 -25.61
CA VAL A 77 -9.12 5.16 -24.84
C VAL A 77 -8.60 4.60 -23.52
N THR A 78 -9.14 5.08 -22.40
CA THR A 78 -8.77 4.64 -21.05
C THR A 78 -9.52 3.36 -20.64
N PRO A 79 -9.08 2.65 -19.58
CA PRO A 79 -9.73 1.42 -19.12
C PRO A 79 -11.20 1.59 -18.68
N ASN A 80 -11.61 2.79 -18.28
CA ASN A 80 -13.01 3.13 -17.96
C ASN A 80 -13.81 3.60 -19.19
N GLY A 81 -13.25 3.50 -20.41
CA GLY A 81 -13.91 3.82 -21.67
C GLY A 81 -13.89 5.29 -22.07
N ALA A 82 -13.21 6.17 -21.31
CA ALA A 82 -13.09 7.57 -21.68
C ALA A 82 -12.09 7.75 -22.83
N THR A 83 -12.39 8.69 -23.74
CA THR A 83 -11.48 9.03 -24.85
C THR A 83 -10.80 10.36 -24.54
N ILE A 84 -9.47 10.35 -24.49
CA ILE A 84 -8.64 11.53 -24.19
C ILE A 84 -7.87 11.93 -25.44
N ALA A 85 -7.90 13.22 -25.80
CA ALA A 85 -7.23 13.76 -26.98
C ALA A 85 -6.67 15.18 -26.74
N GLY A 86 -5.82 15.65 -27.65
CA GLY A 86 -5.36 17.04 -27.68
C GLY A 86 -4.73 17.51 -26.35
N PRO A 87 -5.13 18.68 -25.81
CA PRO A 87 -4.59 19.20 -24.55
C PRO A 87 -4.80 18.27 -23.35
N ALA A 88 -5.95 17.60 -23.27
CA ALA A 88 -6.23 16.66 -22.19
C ALA A 88 -5.30 15.44 -22.23
N LEU A 89 -4.92 14.99 -23.43
CA LEU A 89 -3.95 13.92 -23.60
C LEU A 89 -2.54 14.38 -23.18
N SER A 90 -2.17 15.62 -23.51
CA SER A 90 -0.91 16.22 -23.10
C SER A 90 -0.80 16.35 -21.58
N GLU A 91 -1.88 16.77 -20.91
CA GLU A 91 -1.95 16.81 -19.45
C GLU A 91 -1.81 15.40 -18.85
N TYR A 92 -2.50 14.41 -19.42
CA TYR A 92 -2.42 13.02 -18.96
C TYR A 92 -1.02 12.42 -19.12
N ILE A 93 -0.32 12.71 -20.22
CA ILE A 93 1.09 12.34 -20.42
C ILE A 93 1.95 12.90 -19.28
N GLY A 94 1.75 14.16 -18.90
CA GLY A 94 2.44 14.77 -17.75
C GLY A 94 2.17 14.05 -16.43
N LYS A 95 0.92 13.64 -16.17
CA LYS A 95 0.56 12.86 -14.97
C LYS A 95 1.20 11.47 -14.98
N LEU A 96 1.28 10.80 -16.13
CA LEU A 96 1.99 9.53 -16.28
C LEU A 96 3.48 9.68 -15.99
N GLN A 97 4.13 10.72 -16.53
CA GLN A 97 5.54 10.99 -16.25
C GLN A 97 5.78 11.21 -14.75
N LYS A 98 5.02 12.11 -14.12
CA LYS A 98 5.14 12.39 -12.68
C LYS A 98 4.96 11.13 -11.85
N ARG A 99 4.01 10.26 -12.22
CA ARG A 99 3.80 8.98 -11.56
C ARG A 99 5.01 8.06 -11.68
N ILE A 100 5.61 7.95 -12.85
CA ILE A 100 6.83 7.15 -13.07
C ILE A 100 7.97 7.70 -12.23
N ASP A 101 8.16 9.03 -12.21
CA ASP A 101 9.24 9.67 -11.45
C ASP A 101 9.12 9.43 -9.95
N VAL A 102 7.92 9.58 -9.39
CA VAL A 102 7.65 9.25 -7.97
C VAL A 102 7.91 7.77 -7.70
N THR A 103 7.47 6.88 -8.59
CA THR A 103 7.70 5.43 -8.44
C THR A 103 9.18 5.08 -8.44
N LYS A 104 9.97 5.69 -9.34
CA LYS A 104 11.42 5.51 -9.39
C LYS A 104 12.10 6.05 -8.14
N CYS A 105 11.68 7.21 -7.63
CA CYS A 105 12.16 7.72 -6.36
C CYS A 105 11.90 6.74 -5.21
N LEU A 106 10.67 6.22 -5.09
CA LEU A 106 10.32 5.24 -4.06
C LEU A 106 11.15 3.95 -4.19
N ALA A 107 11.47 3.52 -5.41
CA ALA A 107 12.33 2.38 -5.65
C ALA A 107 13.77 2.62 -5.13
N GLU A 108 14.31 3.82 -5.32
CA GLU A 108 15.62 4.19 -4.76
C GLU A 108 15.57 4.28 -3.23
N GLU A 109 14.49 4.79 -2.64
CA GLU A 109 14.31 4.81 -1.19
C GLU A 109 14.19 3.40 -0.59
N ASP A 110 13.48 2.48 -1.26
CA ASP A 110 13.36 1.08 -0.83
C ASP A 110 14.72 0.34 -0.90
N LYS A 111 15.55 0.64 -1.91
CA LYS A 111 16.95 0.15 -1.98
C LYS A 111 17.81 0.68 -0.83
N LYS A 112 17.68 1.97 -0.49
CA LYS A 112 18.42 2.60 0.64
C LYS A 112 17.96 2.04 1.99
N GLY A 113 16.67 1.74 2.14
CA GLY A 113 16.09 1.06 3.29
C GLY A 113 16.56 -0.38 3.50
N GLY A 114 17.27 -0.96 2.53
CA GLY A 114 17.95 -2.25 2.64
C GLY A 114 19.29 -2.23 3.38
N ALA A 115 19.81 -1.05 3.75
CA ALA A 115 21.10 -0.89 4.45
C ALA A 115 20.97 -0.05 5.73
N ALA A 116 20.00 -0.40 6.58
CA ALA A 116 20.02 -0.07 8.00
C ALA A 116 19.27 -1.15 8.79
N ALA A 117 19.82 -2.36 8.75
CA ALA A 117 19.61 -3.28 9.85
C ALA A 117 20.33 -2.69 11.07
N THR A 118 19.62 -1.89 11.86
CA THR A 118 19.86 -1.90 13.30
C THR A 118 19.68 -3.36 13.76
N PRO A 119 20.54 -3.89 14.66
CA PRO A 119 20.32 -5.21 15.19
C PRO A 119 19.04 -5.14 16.03
N PHE A 120 17.91 -5.51 15.43
CA PHE A 120 16.75 -5.91 16.20
C PHE A 120 17.18 -7.19 16.89
N ALA A 121 17.42 -7.08 18.21
CA ALA A 121 17.56 -8.22 19.08
C ALA A 121 16.43 -9.22 18.78
N PRO A 122 16.68 -10.53 18.78
CA PRO A 122 15.64 -11.50 18.49
C PRO A 122 14.56 -11.38 19.57
N SER A 123 13.40 -10.81 19.22
CA SER A 123 12.20 -11.10 20.00
C SER A 123 11.81 -12.52 19.64
N ALA A 124 11.93 -13.38 20.64
CA ALA A 124 11.51 -14.76 20.61
C ALA A 124 10.10 -14.88 20.00
N ALA A 125 9.93 -15.91 19.17
CA ALA A 125 8.65 -16.58 19.09
C ALA A 125 8.22 -16.94 20.52
N ASP A 126 7.10 -16.39 20.98
CA ASP A 126 5.93 -17.20 21.32
C ASP A 126 4.73 -16.36 21.77
N SER A 127 3.54 -16.91 21.51
CA SER A 127 2.20 -16.54 22.00
C SER A 127 1.37 -15.61 21.12
N SER A 128 0.49 -16.24 20.35
CA SER A 128 -0.93 -15.92 20.19
C SER A 128 -1.49 -15.01 21.31
N SER A 129 -1.31 -13.70 21.20
CA SER A 129 -1.88 -12.75 22.15
C SER A 129 -3.38 -12.65 21.92
N GLN A 130 -4.15 -13.31 22.78
CA GLN A 130 -5.62 -13.19 22.87
C GLN A 130 -6.11 -11.82 23.37
N THR A 131 -5.22 -10.84 23.40
CA THR A 131 -5.48 -9.48 23.87
C THR A 131 -5.03 -8.47 22.81
N GLY A 132 -5.82 -7.42 22.62
CA GLY A 132 -5.55 -6.38 21.63
C GLY A 132 -6.77 -6.05 20.77
N PRO A 133 -6.69 -4.98 19.96
CA PRO A 133 -7.82 -4.48 19.18
C PRO A 133 -8.42 -5.54 18.23
N GLY A 134 -7.58 -6.32 17.55
CA GLY A 134 -8.03 -7.39 16.66
C GLY A 134 -8.75 -8.52 17.39
N ALA A 135 -8.23 -8.97 18.53
CA ALA A 135 -8.86 -9.99 19.38
C ALA A 135 -10.21 -9.50 19.95
N ALA A 136 -10.27 -8.25 20.43
CA ALA A 136 -11.50 -7.66 20.96
C ALA A 136 -12.58 -7.54 19.88
N LYS A 137 -12.20 -7.13 18.66
CA LYS A 137 -13.11 -7.03 17.52
C LYS A 137 -13.56 -8.38 17.01
N ALA A 138 -12.67 -9.37 16.94
CA ALA A 138 -13.02 -10.74 16.56
C ALA A 138 -14.05 -11.34 17.54
N LYS A 139 -13.91 -11.05 18.83
CA LYS A 139 -14.87 -11.44 19.86
C LYS A 139 -16.20 -10.69 19.73
N ALA A 140 -16.15 -9.36 19.58
CA ALA A 140 -17.35 -8.54 19.44
C ALA A 140 -18.17 -8.89 18.19
N ALA A 141 -17.49 -9.28 17.12
CA ALA A 141 -18.10 -9.73 15.87
C ALA A 141 -18.53 -11.21 15.87
N GLY A 142 -18.36 -11.93 16.99
CA GLY A 142 -18.80 -13.32 17.13
C GLY A 142 -17.95 -14.36 16.42
N CYS A 143 -16.81 -13.98 15.81
CA CYS A 143 -15.97 -14.88 14.99
C CYS A 143 -15.54 -16.14 15.77
N THR A 144 -15.23 -15.97 17.05
CA THR A 144 -14.74 -17.04 17.93
C THR A 144 -15.80 -18.09 18.25
N GLY A 145 -17.08 -17.79 18.06
CA GLY A 145 -18.19 -18.72 18.33
C GLY A 145 -18.17 -19.94 17.41
N CYS A 146 -17.81 -19.76 16.14
CA CYS A 146 -17.72 -20.83 15.15
C CYS A 146 -16.26 -21.24 14.90
N HIS A 147 -15.35 -20.27 14.84
CA HIS A 147 -13.96 -20.51 14.46
C HIS A 147 -13.03 -20.82 15.63
N GLY A 148 -13.55 -20.84 16.87
CA GLY A 148 -12.74 -21.04 18.07
C GLY A 148 -12.01 -19.75 18.50
N VAL A 149 -11.62 -19.70 19.77
CA VAL A 149 -10.97 -18.52 20.38
C VAL A 149 -9.63 -18.18 19.72
N ASP A 150 -8.88 -19.20 19.32
CA ASP A 150 -7.61 -19.04 18.59
C ASP A 150 -7.79 -19.06 17.07
N GLY A 151 -9.03 -19.12 16.55
CA GLY A 151 -9.26 -19.37 15.13
C GLY A 151 -9.06 -20.84 14.74
N MET A 152 -8.89 -21.75 15.71
CA MET A 152 -8.89 -23.18 15.51
C MET A 152 -10.30 -23.76 15.74
N SER A 153 -11.05 -24.01 14.66
CA SER A 153 -12.41 -24.55 14.78
C SER A 153 -12.39 -26.02 15.22
N ALA A 154 -13.35 -26.39 16.08
CA ALA A 154 -13.63 -27.78 16.45
C ALA A 154 -14.64 -28.46 15.50
N GLN A 155 -15.27 -27.70 14.60
CA GLN A 155 -16.31 -28.21 13.70
C GLN A 155 -15.72 -28.51 12.31
N PRO A 156 -15.89 -29.72 11.74
CA PRO A 156 -15.32 -30.09 10.45
C PRO A 156 -15.77 -29.21 9.26
N SER A 157 -16.97 -28.64 9.33
CA SER A 157 -17.53 -27.77 8.29
C SER A 157 -17.10 -26.30 8.41
N THR A 158 -16.37 -25.95 9.46
CA THR A 158 -15.98 -24.58 9.78
C THR A 158 -14.46 -24.44 9.64
N PRO A 159 -13.96 -23.56 8.76
CA PRO A 159 -12.54 -23.49 8.47
C PRO A 159 -11.74 -22.88 9.64
N HIS A 160 -10.47 -23.25 9.73
CA HIS A 160 -9.52 -22.58 10.62
C HIS A 160 -9.15 -21.19 10.07
N LEU A 161 -9.12 -20.20 10.96
CA LEU A 161 -8.64 -18.84 10.71
C LEU A 161 -7.21 -18.63 11.19
N ALA A 162 -6.80 -19.39 12.22
CA ALA A 162 -5.45 -19.35 12.78
C ALA A 162 -4.39 -19.61 11.70
N GLY A 163 -3.31 -18.84 11.71
CA GLY A 163 -2.21 -18.92 10.75
C GLY A 163 -2.57 -18.60 9.31
N GLN A 164 -3.81 -18.17 9.03
CA GLN A 164 -4.20 -17.80 7.68
C GLN A 164 -3.53 -16.49 7.26
N ARG A 165 -3.23 -16.32 5.98
CA ARG A 165 -2.63 -15.08 5.50
C ARG A 165 -3.60 -13.91 5.69
N GLU A 166 -3.16 -12.85 6.36
CA GLU A 166 -3.95 -11.64 6.62
C GLU A 166 -4.64 -11.12 5.36
N MET A 167 -3.87 -10.92 4.28
CA MET A 167 -4.41 -10.41 3.01
C MET A 167 -5.43 -11.33 2.36
N TYR A 168 -5.33 -12.64 2.61
CA TYR A 168 -6.35 -13.59 2.14
C TYR A 168 -7.64 -13.41 2.93
N MET A 169 -7.57 -13.29 4.25
CA MET A 169 -8.75 -13.03 5.09
C MET A 169 -9.41 -11.70 4.75
N VAL A 170 -8.65 -10.61 4.60
CA VAL A 170 -9.19 -9.32 4.16
C VAL A 170 -9.94 -9.45 2.84
N LYS A 171 -9.32 -10.10 1.85
CA LYS A 171 -9.95 -10.31 0.55
C LYS A 171 -11.24 -11.11 0.67
N ARG A 172 -11.24 -12.21 1.43
CA ARG A 172 -12.43 -13.06 1.62
C ARG A 172 -13.56 -12.32 2.35
N MET A 173 -13.24 -11.54 3.37
CA MET A 173 -14.23 -10.72 4.08
C MET A 173 -14.83 -9.63 3.19
N MET A 174 -14.03 -8.99 2.34
CA MET A 174 -14.52 -8.02 1.36
C MET A 174 -15.38 -8.69 0.27
N GLU A 175 -15.03 -9.91 -0.14
CA GLU A 175 -15.85 -10.72 -1.04
C GLU A 175 -17.18 -11.10 -0.37
N PHE A 176 -17.20 -11.49 0.91
CA PHE A 176 -18.43 -11.80 1.64
C PHE A 176 -19.34 -10.57 1.79
N LYS A 177 -18.75 -9.42 2.12
CA LYS A 177 -19.45 -8.13 2.19
C LYS A 177 -20.08 -7.75 0.84
N LYS A 178 -19.44 -8.10 -0.29
CA LYS A 178 -19.97 -7.89 -1.63
C LYS A 178 -20.94 -8.99 -2.09
N SER A 179 -20.73 -10.24 -1.67
CA SER A 179 -21.55 -11.38 -2.12
C SER A 179 -22.91 -11.46 -1.43
N GLY A 180 -23.12 -10.71 -0.34
CA GLY A 180 -24.46 -10.34 0.11
C GLY A 180 -25.31 -9.72 -1.02
N GLU A 181 -24.66 -9.13 -2.04
CA GLU A 181 -25.28 -8.50 -3.21
C GLU A 181 -25.42 -9.44 -4.44
N HIS A 182 -24.78 -10.62 -4.44
CA HIS A 182 -24.67 -11.49 -5.64
C HIS A 182 -24.95 -13.00 -5.42
N GLY A 183 -25.59 -13.40 -4.32
CA GLY A 183 -26.29 -14.69 -4.26
C GLY A 183 -25.42 -15.95 -4.09
N VAL A 184 -24.15 -15.84 -3.75
CA VAL A 184 -23.33 -16.97 -3.25
C VAL A 184 -22.93 -16.68 -1.81
N SER A 185 -23.92 -16.41 -0.96
CA SER A 185 -23.67 -16.21 0.47
C SER A 185 -23.67 -17.55 1.20
N LYS A 186 -22.68 -17.79 2.05
CA LYS A 186 -22.93 -18.54 3.27
C LYS A 186 -23.60 -17.54 4.22
N PRO A 187 -24.92 -17.65 4.48
CA PRO A 187 -25.67 -16.62 5.20
C PRO A 187 -25.03 -16.27 6.55
N ASP A 188 -24.39 -17.25 7.19
CA ASP A 188 -23.76 -17.15 8.52
C ASP A 188 -22.43 -16.37 8.59
N ILE A 189 -21.91 -15.86 7.46
CA ILE A 189 -20.69 -15.00 7.45
C ILE A 189 -20.98 -13.64 6.80
N SER A 190 -21.97 -13.55 5.91
CA SER A 190 -22.32 -12.29 5.25
C SER A 190 -22.87 -11.26 6.23
N THR A 191 -23.71 -11.67 7.18
CA THR A 191 -24.34 -10.76 8.15
C THR A 191 -23.30 -10.12 9.07
N GLU A 192 -22.28 -10.88 9.48
CA GLU A 192 -21.17 -10.44 10.29
C GLU A 192 -20.23 -9.54 9.48
N ALA A 193 -19.94 -9.90 8.23
CA ALA A 193 -19.09 -9.12 7.33
C ALA A 193 -19.70 -7.75 6.95
N GLU A 194 -21.03 -7.66 6.86
CA GLU A 194 -21.76 -6.42 6.57
C GLU A 194 -21.61 -5.38 7.69
N ALA A 195 -21.57 -5.82 8.95
CA ALA A 195 -21.46 -4.94 10.11
C ALA A 195 -20.03 -4.38 10.35
N LEU A 196 -19.00 -4.99 9.74
CA LEU A 196 -17.61 -4.63 9.97
C LEU A 196 -17.12 -3.50 9.05
N SER A 197 -16.37 -2.54 9.60
CA SER A 197 -15.64 -1.57 8.78
C SER A 197 -14.40 -2.22 8.13
N PHE A 198 -13.84 -1.59 7.10
CA PHE A 198 -12.59 -2.07 6.48
C PHE A 198 -11.44 -2.16 7.49
N LYS A 199 -11.35 -1.20 8.42
CA LYS A 199 -10.36 -1.19 9.50
C LYS A 199 -10.55 -2.38 10.45
N ASP A 200 -11.80 -2.72 10.78
CA ASP A 200 -12.08 -3.88 11.63
C ASP A 200 -11.71 -5.19 10.94
N ILE A 201 -12.01 -5.31 9.64
CA ILE A 201 -11.61 -6.47 8.83
C ILE A 201 -10.09 -6.64 8.83
N GLN A 202 -9.32 -5.55 8.67
CA GLN A 202 -7.86 -5.60 8.73
C GLN A 202 -7.36 -6.04 10.10
N GLU A 203 -7.85 -5.43 11.18
CA GLU A 203 -7.39 -5.76 12.54
C GLU A 203 -7.75 -7.20 12.97
N ILE A 204 -8.95 -7.68 12.60
CA ILE A 204 -9.37 -9.07 12.83
C ILE A 204 -8.51 -10.04 12.02
N SER A 205 -8.23 -9.70 10.76
CA SER A 205 -7.38 -10.52 9.88
C SER A 205 -5.93 -10.59 10.38
N ALA A 206 -5.38 -9.45 10.82
CA ALA A 206 -4.03 -9.40 11.38
C ALA A 206 -3.93 -10.23 12.66
N PHE A 207 -4.96 -10.18 13.51
CA PHE A 207 -5.04 -11.02 14.71
C PHE A 207 -4.99 -12.51 14.39
N PHE A 208 -5.93 -13.04 13.58
CA PHE A 208 -5.95 -14.48 13.28
C PHE A 208 -4.73 -14.96 12.48
N ALA A 209 -4.09 -14.08 11.70
CA ALA A 209 -2.86 -14.43 10.97
C ALA A 209 -1.67 -14.66 11.90
N ALA A 210 -1.70 -14.08 13.10
CA ALA A 210 -0.64 -14.20 14.10
C ALA A 210 -0.87 -15.36 15.10
N GLN A 211 -2.00 -16.08 14.99
CA GLN A 211 -2.33 -17.22 15.86
C GLN A 211 -1.85 -18.56 15.30
#